data_AF-A0A094E9Y5-F1
#
_entry.id   AF-A0A094E9Y5-F1
#
_cell.length_a   1.000
_cell.length_b   1.000
_cell.length_c   1.000
_cell.angle_alpha   90.00
_cell.angle_beta   90.00
_cell.angle_gamma   90.00
#
_symmetry.space_group_name_H-M   'P 1'
#
loop_
_entity.id
_entity.type
_entity.pdbx_description
1 polymer ?
#
loop_
_entity_poly.entity_id
_entity_poly.type
_entity_poly.pdbx_seq_one_letter_code
_entity_poly.pdbx_strand_id
1 'polypeptide(L)'
;MDIKPGNFLLDEESNLVLINWEQSDAPVTTAALEIDGTWDIEEIRSENQTTTLRYTKYTGPERCNMPIHANYHTKKSWLERMERVFRMGEEMPKSPGTRRSV
;
A
#
# COMPACT_ATOMS: atom_id res chain seq x y z
N MET A 1 0.59 -5.53 2.98
CA MET A 1 1.94 -5.14 3.45
C MET A 1 2.85 -6.33 3.26
N ASP A 2 4.03 -6.13 2.68
CA ASP A 2 5.02 -7.18 2.49
C ASP A 2 5.92 -7.34 3.73
N ILE A 3 5.41 -7.95 4.80
CA ILE A 3 6.20 -8.17 6.02
C ILE A 3 6.96 -9.49 5.87
N LYS A 4 8.30 -9.42 5.80
CA LYS A 4 9.18 -10.58 5.66
C LYS A 4 10.55 -10.31 6.29
N PRO A 5 11.34 -11.34 6.64
CA PRO A 5 12.66 -11.16 7.26
C PRO A 5 13.58 -10.19 6.50
N GLY A 6 13.57 -10.24 5.16
CA GLY A 6 14.38 -9.36 4.32
C GLY A 6 14.00 -7.86 4.37
N ASN A 7 12.85 -7.52 4.97
CA ASN A 7 12.41 -6.13 5.18
C ASN A 7 12.66 -5.66 6.62
N PHE A 8 13.42 -6.42 7.41
CA PHE A 8 13.88 -5.98 8.72
C PHE A 8 15.39 -5.76 8.71
N LEU A 9 15.80 -4.62 9.26
CA LEU A 9 17.19 -4.30 9.54
C LEU A 9 17.40 -4.19 11.05
N LEU A 10 18.65 -4.34 11.49
CA LEU A 10 19.07 -3.94 12.82
C LEU A 10 19.75 -2.57 12.71
N ASP A 11 19.35 -1.62 13.55
CA ASP A 11 20.08 -0.37 13.70
C ASP A 11 21.30 -0.53 14.62
N GLU A 12 22.00 0.57 14.88
CA GLU A 12 23.21 0.60 15.71
C GLU A 12 22.96 0.18 17.18
N GLU A 13 21.73 0.31 17.64
CA GLU A 13 21.29 -0.07 18.99
C GLU A 13 20.71 -1.49 19.03
N SER A 14 20.76 -2.21 17.91
CA SER A 14 20.14 -3.53 17.72
C SER A 14 18.61 -3.54 17.81
N ASN A 15 17.96 -2.41 17.53
CA ASN A 15 16.50 -2.37 17.38
C ASN A 15 16.10 -2.95 16.01
N LEU A 16 14.96 -3.64 15.97
CA LEU A 16 14.40 -4.18 14.74
C LEU A 16 13.63 -3.08 13.99
N VAL A 17 14.15 -2.66 12.85
CA VAL A 17 13.56 -1.60 12.02
C VAL A 17 12.90 -2.20 10.79
N LEU A 18 11.60 -1.94 10.62
CA LEU A 18 10.85 -2.30 9.41
C LEU A 18 11.13 -1.27 8.30
N ILE A 19 11.56 -1.74 7.14
CA ILE A 19 11.78 -0.94 5.93
C ILE A 19 10.73 -1.26 4.84
N ASN A 20 10.79 -0.55 3.71
CA ASN A 20 9.95 -0.78 2.52
C ASN A 20 8.44 -0.71 2.82
N TRP A 21 8.02 0.29 3.62
CA TRP A 21 6.64 0.44 4.09
C TRP A 21 5.64 0.68 2.96
N GLU A 22 6.10 1.22 1.82
CA GLU A 22 5.30 1.47 0.62
C GLU A 22 4.94 0.19 -0.16
N GLN A 23 5.58 -0.95 0.14
CA GLN A 23 5.33 -2.20 -0.57
C GLN A 23 4.14 -2.96 0.04
N SER A 24 3.05 -3.08 -0.73
CA SER A 24 1.83 -3.75 -0.29
C SER A 24 1.80 -5.26 -0.55
N ASP A 25 2.51 -5.71 -1.59
CA ASP A 25 2.33 -7.03 -2.17
C ASP A 25 3.32 -8.03 -1.58
N ALA A 26 2.79 -8.97 -0.80
CA ALA A 26 3.56 -10.06 -0.23
C ALA A 26 3.81 -11.16 -1.29
N PRO A 27 5.03 -11.73 -1.37
CA PRO A 27 5.27 -12.87 -2.24
C PRO A 27 4.45 -14.08 -1.80
N VAL A 28 4.09 -14.97 -2.73
CA VAL A 28 3.20 -16.13 -2.51
C VAL A 28 3.67 -17.02 -1.34
N THR A 29 4.98 -17.07 -1.07
CA THR A 29 5.56 -17.86 0.01
C THR A 29 5.33 -17.28 1.42
N THR A 30 5.04 -15.98 1.53
CA THR A 30 4.76 -15.29 2.80
C THR A 30 3.36 -14.69 2.84
N ALA A 31 2.64 -14.73 1.72
CA ALA A 31 1.27 -14.32 1.61
C ALA A 31 0.37 -15.27 2.41
N ALA A 32 -0.55 -14.68 3.17
CA ALA A 32 -1.55 -15.43 3.91
C ALA A 32 -2.59 -16.01 2.92
N LEU A 33 -3.16 -17.18 3.23
CA LEU A 33 -4.03 -17.93 2.30
C LEU A 33 -5.33 -17.18 1.96
N GLU A 34 -5.76 -16.28 2.83
CA GLU A 34 -6.93 -15.42 2.68
C GLU A 34 -6.69 -14.19 1.79
N ILE A 35 -5.43 -13.88 1.43
CA ILE A 35 -5.07 -12.61 0.78
C ILE A 35 -5.78 -12.40 -0.57
N ASP A 36 -6.03 -13.49 -1.29
CA ASP A 36 -6.68 -13.50 -2.61
C ASP A 36 -8.19 -13.76 -2.51
N GLY A 37 -8.71 -13.94 -1.29
CA GLY A 37 -10.12 -14.23 -1.04
C GLY A 37 -10.53 -15.69 -1.23
N THR A 38 -9.58 -16.60 -1.51
CA THR A 38 -9.87 -18.04 -1.68
C THR A 38 -10.21 -18.72 -0.35
N TRP A 39 -9.64 -18.25 0.76
CA TRP A 39 -9.82 -18.83 2.09
C TRP A 39 -10.45 -17.84 3.08
N ASP A 40 -11.39 -18.35 3.86
CA ASP A 40 -11.93 -17.71 5.06
C ASP A 40 -11.16 -18.16 6.29
N ILE A 41 -11.04 -17.27 7.27
CA ILE A 41 -10.38 -17.53 8.55
C ILE A 41 -11.34 -17.24 9.69
N GLU A 42 -11.36 -18.17 10.65
CA GLU A 42 -12.07 -18.01 11.91
C GLU A 42 -11.14 -18.27 13.08
N GLU A 43 -11.17 -17.36 14.07
CA GLU A 43 -10.45 -17.51 15.33
C GLU A 43 -11.30 -18.33 16.31
N ILE A 44 -10.85 -19.55 16.62
CA ILE A 44 -11.49 -20.41 17.64
C ILE A 44 -10.70 -20.28 18.93
N ARG A 45 -11.32 -19.67 19.94
CA ARG A 45 -10.75 -19.59 21.29
C ARG A 45 -11.13 -20.83 22.07
N SER A 46 -10.13 -21.58 22.54
CA SER A 46 -10.34 -22.63 23.52
C SER A 46 -10.36 -22.07 24.93
N GLU A 47 -11.03 -22.77 25.84
CA GLU A 47 -11.08 -22.44 27.28
C GLU A 47 -9.67 -22.31 27.92
N ASN A 48 -8.66 -22.90 27.27
CA ASN A 48 -7.28 -22.99 27.70
C ASN A 48 -6.42 -21.80 27.22
N GLN A 49 -7.02 -20.69 26.75
CA GLN A 49 -6.34 -19.53 26.16
C GLN A 49 -5.52 -19.82 24.89
N THR A 50 -5.60 -21.05 24.34
CA THR A 50 -5.01 -21.38 23.05
C THR A 50 -5.94 -20.91 21.94
N THR A 51 -5.47 -19.97 21.13
CA THR A 51 -6.15 -19.53 19.92
C THR A 51 -5.77 -20.45 18.77
N THR A 52 -6.76 -21.05 18.11
CA THR A 52 -6.57 -21.82 16.88
C THR A 52 -7.24 -21.11 15.72
N LEU A 53 -6.57 -21.07 14.56
CA LEU A 53 -7.15 -20.54 13.33
C LEU A 53 -7.73 -21.67 12.49
N ARG A 54 -9.01 -21.58 12.14
CA ARG A 54 -9.68 -22.49 11.22
C ARG A 54 -9.78 -21.84 9.84
N TYR A 55 -9.17 -22.50 8.87
CA TYR A 55 -9.23 -22.09 7.46
C TYR A 55 -10.33 -22.87 6.75
N THR A 56 -11.20 -22.18 6.02
CA THR A 56 -12.26 -22.79 5.21
C THR A 56 -12.19 -22.26 3.79
N LYS A 57 -12.28 -23.15 2.80
CA LYS A 57 -12.28 -22.71 1.40
C LYS A 57 -13.58 -21.96 1.11
N TYR A 58 -13.48 -20.73 0.62
CA TYR A 58 -14.64 -19.93 0.28
C TYR A 58 -15.34 -20.50 -0.97
N THR A 59 -16.68 -20.52 -0.94
CA THR A 59 -17.53 -21.12 -1.98
C THR A 59 -18.63 -20.20 -2.48
N GLY A 60 -18.62 -18.92 -2.06
CA GLY A 60 -19.60 -17.93 -2.52
C GLY A 60 -19.16 -17.17 -3.78
N PRO A 61 -19.89 -16.09 -4.17
CA PRO A 61 -19.58 -15.26 -5.32
C PRO A 61 -18.20 -14.59 -5.22
N GLU A 62 -17.57 -14.29 -6.36
CA GLU A 62 -16.24 -13.66 -6.42
C GLU A 62 -16.15 -12.42 -5.51
N ARG A 63 -15.14 -12.39 -4.63
CA ARG A 63 -14.90 -11.28 -3.70
C ARG A 63 -13.99 -10.26 -4.36
N CYS A 64 -14.37 -8.99 -4.29
CA CYS A 64 -13.51 -7.89 -4.72
C CYS A 64 -12.96 -7.16 -3.48
N ASN A 65 -11.78 -7.60 -3.01
CA ASN A 65 -11.09 -6.98 -1.88
C ASN A 65 -10.21 -5.79 -2.30
N MET A 66 -10.16 -5.46 -3.60
CA MET A 66 -9.46 -4.26 -4.06
C MET A 66 -10.22 -3.01 -3.60
N PRO A 67 -9.56 -1.99 -3.03
CA PRO A 67 -10.22 -0.73 -2.76
C PRO A 67 -10.79 -0.20 -4.07
N ILE A 68 -12.04 0.27 -4.03
CA ILE A 68 -12.81 0.86 -5.16
C ILE A 68 -12.01 1.99 -5.86
N HIS A 69 -10.93 2.47 -5.25
CA HIS A 69 -10.04 3.54 -5.70
C HIS A 69 -8.69 3.10 -6.28
N ALA A 70 -8.44 1.80 -6.51
CA ALA A 70 -7.19 1.35 -7.17
C ALA A 70 -6.95 1.96 -8.56
N ASN A 71 -7.96 2.59 -9.17
CA ASN A 71 -7.83 3.30 -10.45
C ASN A 71 -7.09 4.65 -10.38
N TYR A 72 -6.78 5.18 -9.20
CA TYR A 72 -6.03 6.46 -9.09
C TYR A 72 -4.52 6.32 -9.32
N HIS A 73 -3.99 5.09 -9.39
CA HIS A 73 -2.56 4.83 -9.64
C HIS A 73 -2.26 4.29 -11.04
N THR A 74 -3.14 4.48 -12.01
CA THR A 74 -2.72 4.30 -13.41
C THR A 74 -1.77 5.45 -13.77
N LYS A 75 -0.67 5.14 -14.46
CA LYS A 75 0.28 6.14 -15.02
C LYS A 75 -0.45 7.28 -15.74
N LYS A 76 -1.62 7.00 -16.30
CA LYS A 76 -2.54 7.93 -16.94
C LYS A 76 -3.09 9.02 -16.00
N SER A 77 -3.61 8.65 -14.82
CA SER A 77 -4.11 9.59 -13.80
C SER A 77 -3.01 10.54 -13.31
N TRP A 78 -1.79 10.02 -13.11
CA TRP A 78 -0.63 10.81 -12.69
C TRP A 78 -0.19 11.79 -13.79
N LEU A 79 -0.15 11.35 -15.05
CA LEU A 79 0.15 12.20 -16.20
C LEU A 79 -0.90 13.29 -16.42
N GLU A 80 -2.18 12.97 -16.35
CA GLU A 80 -3.28 13.95 -16.47
C GLU A 80 -3.22 15.00 -15.36
N ARG A 81 -2.88 14.60 -14.13
CA ARG A 81 -2.67 15.52 -13.01
C ARG A 81 -1.44 16.42 -13.26
N MET A 82 -0.35 15.87 -13.77
CA MET A 82 0.85 16.66 -14.09
C MET A 82 0.62 17.63 -15.24
N GLU A 83 -0.06 17.23 -16.32
CA GLU A 83 -0.41 18.13 -17.42
C GLU A 83 -1.28 19.31 -16.95
N ARG A 84 -2.20 19.06 -16.02
CA ARG A 84 -3.01 20.13 -15.41
C ARG A 84 -2.15 21.10 -14.60
N VAL A 85 -1.18 20.59 -13.84
CA VAL A 85 -0.24 21.42 -13.05
C VAL A 85 0.68 22.23 -13.96
N PHE A 86 1.21 21.65 -15.04
CA PHE A 86 2.01 22.38 -16.02
C PHE A 86 1.23 23.50 -16.71
N ARG A 87 -0.02 23.22 -17.12
CA ARG A 87 -0.91 24.22 -17.72
C ARG A 87 -1.20 25.38 -16.78
N MET A 88 -1.46 25.10 -15.50
CA MET A 88 -1.66 26.12 -14.47
C MET A 88 -0.38 26.94 -14.20
N GLY A 89 0.80 26.34 -14.38
CA GLY A 89 2.08 27.03 -14.28
C GLY A 89 2.37 27.98 -15.45
N GLU A 90 1.88 27.68 -16.65
CA GLU A 90 1.99 28.55 -17.83
C GLU A 90 0.99 29.72 -17.81
N GLU A 91 -0.16 29.57 -17.14
CA GLU A 91 -1.18 30.62 -17.00
C GLU A 91 -0.92 31.61 -15.85
N MET A 92 0.12 31.39 -15.04
CA MET A 92 0.53 32.33 -14.00
C MET A 92 1.06 33.64 -14.63
N PRO A 93 0.47 34.81 -14.32
CA PRO A 93 1.01 36.08 -14.79
C PRO A 93 2.43 36.26 -14.21
N LYS A 94 3.40 36.51 -15.09
CA LYS A 94 4.78 36.82 -14.68
C LYS A 94 4.75 38.00 -13.71
N SER A 95 5.35 37.82 -12.53
CA SER A 95 5.44 38.86 -11.52
C SER A 95 6.10 40.11 -12.12
N PRO A 96 5.56 41.33 -11.87
CA PRO A 96 6.17 42.55 -12.38
C PRO A 96 7.55 42.74 -11.75
N GLY A 97 8.56 42.85 -12.61
CA GLY A 97 9.96 42.72 -12.27
C GLY A 97 10.47 43.73 -11.24
N THR A 98 11.32 43.25 -10.34
CA THR A 98 12.18 44.09 -9.50
C THR A 98 13.29 44.66 -10.36
N ARG A 99 13.23 45.98 -10.67
CA ARG A 99 14.40 46.74 -11.16
C ARG A 99 15.53 46.59 -10.15
N ARG A 100 16.68 46.06 -10.57
CA ARG A 100 17.94 46.27 -9.87
C ARG A 100 18.48 47.65 -10.28
N SER A 101 18.49 48.59 -9.35
CA SER A 101 19.35 49.77 -9.42
C SER A 101 20.73 49.38 -8.89
N VAL A 102 21.76 49.63 -9.71
CA VAL A 102 23.19 49.60 -9.35
C VAL A 102 23.50 50.82 -8.50
#